data_AF-A0A967MV58-F1
#
_entry.id   AF-A0A967MV58-F1
#
_cell.length_a   1.000
_cell.length_b   1.000
_cell.length_c   1.000
_cell.angle_alpha   90.00
_cell.angle_beta   90.00
_cell.angle_gamma   90.00
#
_symmetry.space_group_name_H-M   'P 1'
#
loop_
_entity.id
_entity.type
_entity.pdbx_description
1 polymer ?
#
loop_
_entity_poly.entity_id
_entity_poly.type
_entity_poly.pdbx_seq_one_letter_code
_entity_poly.pdbx_strand_id
1 'polypeptide(L)'
;WKRLFDDVLKARAQRRGAPFEPFDAESDYRAYVDGKPRYDGVKSFLDARGIELPWGRAEDGPERETICGLGNRKNEYFLNWLREHKVATFPDALAFVAALRHAGKAVAVFSSSRNACAVLENAGVLGLFDARVDGADL
;
A
#
# COMPACT_ATOMS: atom_id res chain seq x y z
N TRP A 1 -2.77 0.82 -6.00
CA TRP A 1 -3.77 -0.27 -5.88
C TRP A 1 -4.61 -0.37 -7.13
N LYS A 2 -5.38 0.67 -7.49
CA LYS A 2 -6.21 0.68 -8.70
C LYS A 2 -5.53 0.14 -9.95
N ARG A 3 -4.34 0.66 -10.31
CA ARG A 3 -3.58 0.16 -11.46
C ARG A 3 -3.38 -1.37 -11.44
N LEU A 4 -2.84 -1.91 -10.34
CA LEU A 4 -2.62 -3.35 -10.20
C LEU A 4 -3.92 -4.14 -10.41
N PHE A 5 -4.97 -3.79 -9.67
CA PHE A 5 -6.20 -4.57 -9.70
C PHE A 5 -6.93 -4.44 -11.03
N ASP A 6 -6.99 -3.25 -11.62
CA ASP A 6 -7.57 -3.05 -12.95
C ASP A 6 -6.81 -3.88 -14.00
N ASP A 7 -5.47 -3.95 -13.94
CA ASP A 7 -4.68 -4.77 -14.87
C ASP A 7 -5.02 -6.27 -14.73
N VAL A 8 -5.14 -6.77 -13.49
CA VAL A 8 -5.52 -8.17 -13.21
C VAL A 8 -6.95 -8.46 -13.68
N LEU A 9 -7.91 -7.60 -13.35
CA LEU A 9 -9.32 -7.76 -13.66
C LEU A 9 -9.56 -7.68 -15.17
N LYS A 10 -8.90 -6.76 -15.89
CA LYS A 10 -8.96 -6.66 -17.35
C LYS A 10 -8.46 -7.92 -18.04
N ALA A 11 -7.27 -8.40 -17.66
CA ALA A 11 -6.70 -9.62 -18.24
C ALA A 11 -7.60 -10.84 -18.00
N ARG A 12 -8.28 -10.89 -16.86
CA ARG A 12 -9.18 -12.00 -16.51
C ARG A 12 -10.52 -11.91 -17.23
N ALA A 13 -11.10 -10.71 -17.34
CA ALA A 13 -12.31 -10.43 -18.12
C ALA A 13 -12.11 -10.84 -19.60
N GLN A 14 -10.98 -10.46 -20.20
CA GLN A 14 -10.61 -10.85 -21.56
C GLN A 14 -10.50 -12.37 -21.75
N ARG A 15 -9.80 -13.06 -20.83
CA ARG A 15 -9.66 -14.54 -20.89
C ARG A 15 -10.99 -15.28 -20.78
N ARG A 16 -11.96 -14.72 -20.06
CA ARG A 16 -13.24 -15.37 -19.74
C ARG A 16 -14.42 -14.89 -20.60
N GLY A 17 -14.23 -13.87 -21.44
CA GLY A 17 -15.32 -13.21 -22.14
C GLY A 17 -16.36 -12.59 -21.20
N ALA A 18 -15.94 -12.18 -20.00
CA ALA A 18 -16.80 -11.59 -18.99
C ALA A 18 -16.70 -10.06 -18.99
N PRO A 19 -17.71 -9.34 -18.46
CA PRO A 19 -17.61 -7.90 -18.26
C PRO A 19 -16.41 -7.51 -17.39
N PHE A 20 -15.73 -6.43 -17.77
CA PHE A 20 -14.70 -5.84 -16.91
C PHE A 20 -15.36 -4.92 -15.88
N GLU A 21 -15.20 -5.26 -14.62
CA GLU A 21 -15.57 -4.40 -13.50
C GLU A 21 -14.28 -3.84 -12.87
N PRO A 22 -14.09 -2.51 -12.85
CA PRO A 22 -12.88 -1.92 -12.30
C PRO A 22 -12.83 -2.01 -10.77
N PHE A 23 -11.62 -1.90 -10.24
CA PHE A 23 -11.39 -1.62 -8.83
C PHE A 23 -11.84 -0.20 -8.50
N ASP A 24 -12.70 -0.08 -7.49
CA ASP A 24 -13.14 1.21 -6.98
C ASP A 24 -12.11 1.76 -5.97
N ALA A 25 -11.53 2.92 -6.28
CA ALA A 25 -10.42 3.45 -5.49
C ALA A 25 -10.82 3.86 -4.07
N GLU A 26 -12.11 4.01 -3.78
CA GLU A 26 -12.61 4.47 -2.49
C GLU A 26 -13.24 3.32 -1.71
N SER A 27 -14.29 2.71 -2.25
CA SER A 27 -15.09 1.68 -1.58
C SER A 27 -14.34 0.35 -1.46
N ASP A 28 -13.79 -0.18 -2.56
CA ASP A 28 -13.01 -1.43 -2.51
C ASP A 28 -11.73 -1.24 -1.67
N TYR A 29 -11.11 -0.05 -1.75
CA TYR A 29 -9.93 0.25 -0.94
C TYR A 29 -10.26 0.20 0.56
N ARG A 30 -11.27 0.95 1.01
CA ARG A 30 -11.65 1.00 2.43
C ARG A 30 -12.10 -0.37 2.94
N ALA A 31 -12.85 -1.12 2.15
CA ALA A 31 -13.41 -2.41 2.57
C ALA A 31 -12.35 -3.51 2.68
N TYR A 32 -11.41 -3.56 1.72
CA TYR A 32 -10.60 -4.76 1.53
C TYR A 32 -9.10 -4.54 1.73
N VAL A 33 -8.61 -3.31 1.59
CA VAL A 33 -7.17 -3.03 1.54
C VAL A 33 -6.70 -2.19 2.71
N ASP A 34 -7.50 -1.21 3.13
CA ASP A 34 -7.09 -0.22 4.13
C ASP A 34 -6.67 -0.89 5.45
N GLY A 35 -5.59 -0.39 6.03
CA GLY A 35 -5.00 -0.93 7.26
C GLY A 35 -4.31 -2.30 7.14
N LYS A 36 -4.46 -3.07 6.05
CA LYS A 36 -3.90 -4.43 5.94
C LYS A 36 -2.46 -4.44 5.40
N PRO A 37 -1.63 -5.41 5.82
CA PRO A 37 -0.37 -5.69 5.14
C PRO A 37 -0.59 -5.96 3.64
N ARG A 38 0.43 -5.67 2.84
CA ARG A 38 0.31 -5.64 1.37
C ARG A 38 -0.24 -6.94 0.76
N TYR A 39 0.25 -8.09 1.20
CA TYR A 39 -0.21 -9.38 0.64
C TYR A 39 -1.63 -9.71 1.11
N ASP A 40 -1.96 -9.41 2.37
CA ASP A 40 -3.32 -9.58 2.90
C ASP A 40 -4.33 -8.68 2.18
N GLY A 41 -3.94 -7.45 1.82
CA GLY A 41 -4.78 -6.56 1.02
C GLY A 41 -5.06 -7.10 -0.39
N VAL A 42 -4.05 -7.72 -1.03
CA VAL A 42 -4.25 -8.43 -2.32
C VAL A 42 -5.20 -9.59 -2.15
N LYS A 43 -4.94 -10.48 -1.17
CA LYS A 43 -5.78 -11.66 -0.90
C LYS A 43 -7.22 -11.26 -0.60
N SER A 44 -7.41 -10.31 0.33
CA SER A 44 -8.74 -9.88 0.74
C SER A 44 -9.55 -9.28 -0.39
N PHE A 45 -8.95 -8.49 -1.28
CA PHE A 45 -9.68 -7.94 -2.42
C PHE A 45 -10.03 -9.02 -3.44
N LEU A 46 -9.08 -9.89 -3.77
CA LEU A 46 -9.32 -10.95 -4.76
C LEU A 46 -10.36 -11.96 -4.28
N ASP A 47 -10.35 -12.32 -2.99
CA ASP A 47 -11.40 -13.14 -2.37
C ASP A 47 -12.78 -12.50 -2.51
N ALA A 48 -12.89 -11.19 -2.25
CA ALA A 48 -14.15 -10.45 -2.39
C ALA A 48 -14.69 -10.44 -3.84
N ARG A 49 -13.81 -10.65 -4.83
CA ARG A 49 -14.15 -10.81 -6.25
C ARG A 49 -14.28 -12.28 -6.68
N GLY A 50 -14.22 -13.24 -5.76
CA GLY A 50 -14.29 -14.67 -6.08
C GLY A 50 -13.08 -15.16 -6.88
N ILE A 51 -11.92 -14.51 -6.71
CA ILE A 51 -10.68 -14.83 -7.41
C ILE A 51 -9.72 -15.49 -6.43
N GLU A 52 -9.58 -16.80 -6.54
CA GLU A 52 -8.57 -17.53 -5.80
C GLU A 52 -7.26 -17.59 -6.57
N LEU A 53 -6.18 -17.22 -5.90
CA LEU A 53 -4.81 -17.38 -6.38
C LEU A 53 -3.98 -18.06 -5.28
N PRO A 54 -2.96 -18.85 -5.66
CA PRO A 54 -2.01 -19.36 -4.68
C PRO A 54 -1.32 -18.19 -3.96
N TRP A 55 -1.03 -18.37 -2.68
CA TRP A 55 -0.33 -17.36 -1.88
C TRP A 55 1.02 -16.98 -2.50
N GLY A 56 1.78 -17.98 -2.93
CA GLY A 56 3.10 -17.77 -3.52
C GLY A 56 4.20 -17.62 -2.47
N ARG A 57 5.36 -17.13 -2.91
CA ARG A 57 6.55 -16.89 -2.07
C ARG A 57 6.95 -15.44 -2.11
N ALA A 58 7.62 -14.95 -1.06
CA ALA A 58 8.04 -13.55 -1.00
C ALA A 58 8.99 -13.17 -2.15
N GLU A 59 9.75 -14.14 -2.66
CA GLU A 59 10.70 -14.00 -3.77
C GLU A 59 10.03 -14.12 -5.14
N ASP A 60 8.71 -14.35 -5.21
CA ASP A 60 7.99 -14.37 -6.48
C ASP A 60 8.17 -13.04 -7.21
N GLY A 61 8.66 -13.12 -8.45
CA GLY A 61 8.77 -11.98 -9.34
C GLY A 61 7.41 -11.32 -9.59
N PRO A 62 7.39 -10.03 -9.93
CA PRO A 62 6.16 -9.28 -10.15
C PRO A 62 5.28 -9.89 -11.25
N GLU A 63 5.83 -10.65 -12.18
CA GLU A 63 5.13 -11.34 -13.26
C GLU A 63 4.27 -12.54 -12.82
N ARG A 64 4.54 -13.12 -11.64
CA ARG A 64 3.84 -14.32 -11.13
C ARG A 64 2.39 -14.00 -10.74
N GLU A 65 1.44 -14.82 -11.21
CA GLU A 65 0.03 -14.75 -10.80
C GLU A 65 -0.18 -15.43 -9.41
N THR A 66 0.50 -14.91 -8.38
CA THR A 66 0.35 -15.29 -6.98
C THR A 66 0.02 -14.06 -6.12
N ILE A 67 -0.49 -14.25 -4.90
CA ILE A 67 -0.75 -13.12 -3.98
C ILE A 67 0.54 -12.31 -3.73
N CYS A 68 1.65 -13.01 -3.45
CA CYS A 68 2.96 -12.39 -3.25
C CYS A 68 3.46 -11.68 -4.52
N GLY A 69 3.39 -12.32 -5.69
CA GLY A 69 3.82 -11.73 -6.96
C GLY A 69 3.06 -10.45 -7.32
N LEU A 70 1.73 -10.45 -7.19
CA LEU A 70 0.91 -9.26 -7.41
C LEU A 70 1.21 -8.16 -6.38
N GLY A 71 1.40 -8.54 -5.11
CA GLY A 71 1.83 -7.60 -4.07
C GLY A 71 3.19 -6.96 -4.39
N ASN A 72 4.14 -7.73 -4.91
CA ASN A 72 5.46 -7.26 -5.33
C ASN A 72 5.34 -6.30 -6.53
N ARG A 73 4.53 -6.63 -7.54
CA ARG A 73 4.23 -5.73 -8.68
C ARG A 73 3.63 -4.40 -8.22
N LYS A 74 2.69 -4.40 -7.28
CA LYS A 74 2.16 -3.15 -6.70
C LYS A 74 3.23 -2.36 -5.96
N ASN A 75 4.15 -3.05 -5.30
CA ASN A 75 5.25 -2.39 -4.59
C ASN A 75 6.15 -1.63 -5.56
N GLU A 76 6.52 -2.25 -6.68
CA GLU A 76 7.31 -1.61 -7.73
C GLU A 76 6.60 -0.37 -8.28
N TYR A 77 5.30 -0.46 -8.59
CA TYR A 77 4.54 0.71 -9.04
C TYR A 77 4.60 1.86 -8.04
N PHE A 78 4.50 1.56 -6.75
CA PHE A 78 4.54 2.56 -5.70
C PHE A 78 5.93 3.18 -5.52
N LEU A 79 6.98 2.38 -5.50
CA LEU A 79 8.36 2.86 -5.38
C LEU A 79 8.78 3.68 -6.60
N ASN A 80 8.35 3.29 -7.81
CA ASN A 80 8.56 4.08 -9.01
C ASN A 80 7.87 5.44 -8.91
N TRP A 81 6.61 5.45 -8.45
CA TRP A 81 5.88 6.69 -8.24
C TRP A 81 6.59 7.60 -7.22
N LEU A 82 7.08 7.05 -6.09
CA LEU A 82 7.83 7.82 -5.08
C LEU A 82 9.15 8.42 -5.60
N ARG A 83 9.79 7.82 -6.61
CA ARG A 83 11.00 8.38 -7.21
C ARG A 83 10.73 9.61 -8.07
N GLU A 84 9.54 9.69 -8.64
CA GLU A 84 9.13 10.73 -9.59
C GLU A 84 8.30 11.83 -8.94
N HIS A 85 7.75 11.59 -7.74
CA HIS A 85 6.79 12.47 -7.08
C HIS A 85 7.15 12.70 -5.62
N LYS A 86 6.68 13.83 -5.08
CA LYS A 86 6.74 14.14 -3.66
C LYS A 86 5.40 13.86 -2.99
N VAL A 87 5.43 13.16 -1.86
CA VAL A 87 4.27 12.91 -1.02
C VAL A 87 3.80 14.23 -0.43
N ALA A 88 2.52 14.53 -0.61
CA ALA A 88 1.89 15.69 0.01
C ALA A 88 1.85 15.51 1.54
N THR A 89 2.14 16.59 2.25
CA THR A 89 2.02 16.65 3.71
C THR A 89 0.77 17.41 4.09
N PHE A 90 0.30 17.17 5.32
CA PHE A 90 -0.83 17.87 5.92
C PHE A 90 -0.28 18.90 6.92
N PRO A 91 -0.29 20.20 6.60
CA PRO A 91 0.39 21.22 7.41
C PRO A 91 -0.12 21.29 8.87
N ASP A 92 -1.40 21.05 9.07
CA ASP A 92 -2.06 20.95 10.38
C ASP A 92 -1.54 19.76 11.20
N ALA A 93 -1.37 18.59 10.60
CA ALA A 93 -0.76 17.44 11.25
C ALA A 93 0.70 17.70 11.63
N LEU A 94 1.47 18.38 10.76
CA LEU A 94 2.86 18.75 11.07
C LEU A 94 2.93 19.77 12.21
N ALA A 95 2.05 20.77 12.22
CA ALA A 95 1.95 21.73 13.32
C ALA A 95 1.62 21.05 14.65
N PHE A 96 0.72 20.06 14.64
CA PHE A 96 0.38 19.27 15.83
C PHE A 96 1.59 18.47 16.34
N VAL A 97 2.29 17.75 15.46
CA VAL A 97 3.51 17.01 15.82
C VAL A 97 4.58 17.95 16.38
N ALA A 98 4.80 19.10 15.75
CA ALA A 98 5.76 20.10 16.23
C ALA A 98 5.39 20.62 17.62
N ALA A 99 4.10 20.89 17.89
CA ALA A 99 3.63 21.34 19.20
C ALA A 99 3.88 20.30 20.30
N LEU A 100 3.63 19.02 20.02
CA LEU A 100 3.94 17.93 20.95
C LEU A 100 5.43 17.88 21.30
N ARG A 101 6.30 18.01 20.29
CA ARG A 101 7.75 18.04 20.48
C ARG A 101 8.21 19.24 21.30
N HIS A 102 7.67 20.44 21.02
CA HIS A 102 7.95 21.64 21.81
C HIS A 102 7.53 21.49 23.28
N ALA A 103 6.48 20.72 23.56
CA ALA A 103 6.05 20.38 24.91
C ALA A 103 6.85 19.23 25.56
N GLY A 104 7.97 18.80 24.95
CA GLY A 104 8.83 17.74 25.45
C GLY A 104 8.20 16.34 25.38
N LYS A 105 7.21 16.11 24.50
CA LYS A 105 6.58 14.80 24.30
C LYS A 105 7.28 14.04 23.18
N ALA A 106 7.55 12.77 23.43
CA ALA A 106 7.98 11.84 22.38
C ALA A 106 6.81 11.54 21.44
N VAL A 107 7.09 11.47 20.14
CA VAL A 107 6.10 11.21 19.08
C VAL A 107 6.53 9.98 18.29
N ALA A 108 5.62 9.02 18.15
CA ALA A 108 5.85 7.81 17.36
C ALA A 108 4.83 7.71 16.21
N VAL A 109 5.23 7.06 15.12
CA VAL A 109 4.36 6.76 13.98
C VAL A 109 4.19 5.24 13.82
N PHE A 110 2.95 4.82 13.56
CA PHE A 110 2.58 3.42 13.38
C PHE A 110 1.94 3.23 12.00
N SER A 111 2.39 2.23 11.24
CA SER A 111 1.86 1.94 9.91
C SER A 111 1.88 0.45 9.59
N SER A 112 0.88 -0.08 8.90
CA SER A 112 0.95 -1.45 8.36
C SER A 112 1.78 -1.55 7.07
N SER A 113 2.27 -0.41 6.56
CA SER A 113 3.02 -0.35 5.30
C SER A 113 4.50 -0.59 5.52
N ARG A 114 5.07 -1.55 4.80
CA ARG A 114 6.53 -1.75 4.68
C ARG A 114 7.29 -0.56 4.06
N ASN A 115 6.56 0.39 3.45
CA ASN A 115 7.16 1.56 2.81
C ASN A 115 7.03 2.84 3.67
N ALA A 116 6.67 2.73 4.95
CA ALA A 116 6.49 3.91 5.79
C ALA A 116 7.75 4.77 5.87
N CYS A 117 8.96 4.18 5.95
CA CYS A 117 10.23 4.94 5.88
C CYS A 117 10.28 5.81 4.64
N ALA A 118 10.17 5.16 3.47
CA ALA A 118 10.36 5.80 2.19
C ALA A 118 9.36 6.94 1.97
N VAL A 119 8.13 6.79 2.48
CA VAL A 119 7.11 7.85 2.45
C VAL A 119 7.51 9.04 3.32
N LEU A 120 7.92 8.80 4.56
CA LEU A 120 8.31 9.86 5.50
C LEU A 120 9.60 10.58 5.06
N GLU A 121 10.56 9.84 4.49
CA GLU A 121 11.78 10.39 3.90
C GLU A 121 11.47 11.26 2.68
N ASN A 122 10.67 10.75 1.75
CA ASN A 122 10.25 11.50 0.56
C ASN A 122 9.49 12.79 0.93
N ALA A 123 8.64 12.73 1.96
CA ALA A 123 7.94 13.89 2.50
C ALA A 123 8.85 14.85 3.28
N GLY A 124 10.05 14.43 3.68
CA GLY A 124 10.99 15.23 4.47
C GLY A 124 10.63 15.36 5.95
N VAL A 125 9.85 14.41 6.48
CA VAL A 125 9.26 14.48 7.84
C VAL A 125 9.69 13.32 8.73
N LEU A 126 10.55 12.41 8.25
CA LEU A 126 11.03 11.27 9.05
C LEU A 126 11.63 11.72 10.39
N GLY A 127 12.40 12.80 10.40
CA GLY A 127 13.06 13.33 11.60
C GLY A 127 12.11 13.94 12.64
N LEU A 128 10.80 13.98 12.39
CA LEU A 128 9.82 14.45 13.37
C LEU A 128 9.42 13.37 14.38
N PHE A 129 9.71 12.10 14.10
CA PHE A 129 9.26 10.96 14.91
C PHE A 129 10.45 10.33 15.65
N ASP A 130 10.28 10.12 16.95
CA ASP A 130 11.29 9.52 17.83
C ASP A 130 11.28 7.98 17.73
N ALA A 131 10.15 7.41 17.31
CA ALA A 131 10.01 6.00 17.02
C ALA A 131 9.08 5.76 15.82
N ARG A 132 9.29 4.63 15.17
CA ARG A 132 8.50 4.16 14.03
C ARG A 132 8.31 2.67 14.18
N VAL A 133 7.07 2.23 14.04
CA VAL A 133 6.71 0.81 13.92
C VAL A 133 5.98 0.67 12.60
N ASP A 134 6.53 -0.11 11.68
CA ASP A 134 5.93 -0.29 10.37
C ASP A 134 5.76 -1.75 9.93
N GLY A 135 5.24 -1.97 8.73
CA GLY A 135 4.99 -3.33 8.23
C GLY A 135 6.25 -4.18 7.99
N ALA A 136 7.44 -3.63 8.18
CA ALA A 136 8.71 -4.36 8.19
C ALA A 136 9.07 -4.88 9.61
N ASP A 137 8.42 -4.36 10.65
CA ASP A 137 8.58 -4.79 12.04
C ASP A 137 7.55 -5.87 12.46
N LEU A 138 6.64 -6.25 11.55
CA LEU A 138 5.59 -7.27 11.70
C LEU A 138 5.93 -8.54 10.88
#